data_AF-E3ZTZ5-F1
#
_entry.id   AF-E3ZTZ5-F1
#
_cell.length_a   1.000
_cell.length_b   1.000
_cell.length_c   1.000
_cell.angle_alpha   90.00
_cell.angle_beta   90.00
_cell.angle_gamma   90.00
#
_symmetry.space_group_name_H-M   'P 1'
#
loop_
_entity.id
_entity.type
_entity.pdbx_description
1 polymer ?
#
loop_
_entity_poly.entity_id
_entity_poly.type
_entity_poly.pdbx_seq_one_letter_code
_entity_poly.pdbx_strand_id
1 'polypeptide(L)'
;MLHKKRRAETLEKVEQAIYYLEATKQPINFSRIAKQSGVGKSTLYSIPEVKDRIIIFREVSLGKSYTQKVKKEQDTSVIQSLKRKIQTLETENKELKLKIKHIYGQVFENTD
;
A
#
# COMPACT_ATOMS: atom_id res chain seq x y z
N MET A 1 4.53 -19.31 -19.97
CA MET A 1 3.83 -20.33 -19.14
C MET A 1 4.04 -20.14 -17.64
N LEU A 2 5.25 -19.79 -17.17
CA LEU A 2 5.57 -19.59 -15.75
C LEU A 2 4.75 -18.49 -15.04
N HIS A 3 4.50 -17.36 -15.70
CA HIS A 3 3.71 -16.25 -15.11
C HIS A 3 2.25 -16.63 -14.84
N LYS A 4 1.64 -17.47 -15.70
CA LYS A 4 0.27 -17.97 -15.49
C LYS A 4 0.22 -18.92 -14.28
N LYS A 5 1.23 -19.80 -14.15
CA LYS A 5 1.35 -20.73 -13.01
C LYS A 5 1.50 -19.98 -11.68
N ARG A 6 2.42 -19.02 -11.61
CA ARG A 6 2.62 -18.19 -10.40
C ARG A 6 1.37 -17.39 -10.02
N ARG A 7 0.61 -16.91 -11.01
CA ARG A 7 -0.65 -16.20 -10.77
C ARG A 7 -1.71 -17.15 -10.20
N ALA A 8 -1.83 -18.35 -10.75
CA ALA A 8 -2.76 -19.38 -10.25
C ALA A 8 -2.42 -19.79 -8.81
N GLU A 9 -1.15 -20.05 -8.51
CA GLU A 9 -0.68 -20.39 -7.15
C GLU A 9 -0.98 -19.25 -6.15
N THR A 10 -0.84 -17.99 -6.58
CA THR A 10 -1.16 -16.83 -5.74
C THR A 10 -2.66 -16.76 -5.46
N LEU A 11 -3.51 -17.01 -6.46
CA LEU A 11 -4.96 -17.03 -6.32
C LEU A 11 -5.41 -18.12 -5.34
N GLU A 12 -4.86 -19.32 -5.48
CA GLU A 12 -5.17 -20.46 -4.62
C GLU A 12 -4.83 -20.17 -3.15
N LYS A 13 -3.63 -19.64 -2.87
CA LYS A 13 -3.22 -19.25 -1.50
C LYS A 13 -4.15 -18.20 -0.89
N VAL A 14 -4.62 -17.26 -1.71
CA VAL A 14 -5.55 -16.22 -1.28
C VAL A 14 -6.92 -16.82 -0.97
N GLU A 15 -7.44 -17.70 -1.83
CA GLU A 15 -8.70 -18.40 -1.60
C GLU A 15 -8.65 -19.21 -0.30
N GLN A 16 -7.62 -20.03 -0.12
CA GLN A 16 -7.44 -20.82 1.11
C GLN A 16 -7.39 -19.92 2.36
N ALA A 17 -6.73 -18.77 2.28
CA ALA A 17 -6.71 -17.80 3.37
C ALA A 17 -8.09 -17.20 3.66
N ILE A 18 -8.88 -16.90 2.63
CA ILE A 18 -10.26 -16.42 2.78
C ILE A 18 -11.11 -17.48 3.46
N TYR A 19 -11.10 -18.72 2.97
CA TYR A 19 -11.84 -19.84 3.57
C TYR A 19 -11.47 -20.08 5.03
N TYR A 20 -10.17 -20.04 5.35
CA TYR A 20 -9.72 -20.17 6.73
C TYR A 20 -10.25 -19.04 7.63
N LEU A 21 -10.18 -17.79 7.17
CA LEU A 21 -10.67 -16.63 7.94
C LEU A 21 -12.19 -16.68 8.10
N GLU A 22 -12.93 -17.12 7.08
CA GLU A 22 -14.38 -17.32 7.14
C GLU A 22 -14.76 -18.42 8.14
N ALA A 23 -14.12 -19.61 8.04
CA ALA A 23 -14.36 -20.74 8.94
C ALA A 23 -14.04 -20.40 10.40
N THR A 24 -13.00 -19.60 10.64
CA THR A 24 -12.60 -19.14 11.97
C THR A 24 -13.35 -17.89 12.45
N LYS A 25 -14.34 -17.40 11.67
CA LYS A 25 -15.11 -16.19 11.93
C LYS A 25 -14.23 -14.95 12.19
N GLN A 26 -13.07 -14.90 11.56
CA GLN A 26 -12.14 -13.79 11.65
C GLN A 26 -12.45 -12.73 10.58
N PRO A 27 -12.15 -11.44 10.84
CA PRO A 27 -12.36 -10.39 9.86
C PRO A 27 -11.55 -10.63 8.57
N ILE A 28 -12.24 -10.63 7.43
CA ILE A 28 -11.61 -10.75 6.12
C ILE A 28 -11.14 -9.36 5.68
N ASN A 29 -9.81 -9.14 5.72
CA ASN A 29 -9.19 -7.90 5.23
C ASN A 29 -7.80 -8.17 4.65
N PHE A 30 -7.30 -7.25 3.83
CA PHE A 30 -6.01 -7.36 3.14
C PHE A 30 -4.83 -7.69 4.07
N SER A 31 -4.83 -7.17 5.31
CA SER A 31 -3.72 -7.42 6.24
C SER A 31 -3.73 -8.82 6.81
N ARG A 32 -4.92 -9.33 7.16
CA ARG A 32 -5.09 -10.70 7.65
C ARG A 32 -4.87 -11.71 6.54
N ILE A 33 -5.36 -11.42 5.34
CA ILE A 33 -5.12 -12.28 4.17
C ILE A 33 -3.64 -12.34 3.85
N ALA A 34 -2.93 -11.21 3.80
CA ALA A 34 -1.49 -11.22 3.55
C ALA A 34 -0.71 -12.05 4.59
N LYS A 35 -1.10 -11.95 5.86
CA LYS A 35 -0.50 -12.75 6.93
C LYS A 35 -0.80 -14.25 6.77
N GLN A 36 -2.03 -14.59 6.39
CA GLN A 36 -2.49 -15.98 6.30
C GLN A 36 -2.02 -16.68 5.02
N SER A 37 -2.03 -16.00 3.87
CA SER A 37 -1.65 -16.57 2.57
C SER A 37 -0.14 -16.50 2.30
N GLY A 38 0.59 -15.70 3.07
CA GLY A 38 2.01 -15.39 2.81
C GLY A 38 2.22 -14.52 1.56
N VAL A 39 1.15 -14.01 0.96
CA VAL A 39 1.21 -13.13 -0.22
C VAL A 39 1.37 -11.69 0.24
N GLY A 40 2.33 -10.96 -0.34
CA GLY A 40 2.55 -9.55 -0.03
C GLY A 40 1.33 -8.69 -0.33
N LYS A 41 1.08 -7.67 0.50
CA LYS A 41 -0.04 -6.73 0.32
C LYS A 41 -0.02 -6.06 -1.06
N SER A 42 1.16 -5.69 -1.55
CA SER A 42 1.34 -5.12 -2.89
C SER A 42 0.81 -6.06 -3.97
N THR A 43 1.09 -7.36 -3.87
CA THR A 43 0.58 -8.37 -4.79
C THR A 43 -0.94 -8.49 -4.73
N LEU A 44 -1.52 -8.51 -3.52
CA LEU A 44 -2.98 -8.56 -3.33
C LEU A 44 -3.70 -7.36 -3.96
N TYR A 45 -3.10 -6.16 -3.93
CA TYR A 45 -3.65 -4.97 -4.59
C TYR A 45 -3.42 -4.95 -6.10
N SER A 46 -2.34 -5.57 -6.57
CA SER A 46 -1.96 -5.57 -7.99
C SER A 46 -2.79 -6.50 -8.86
N ILE A 47 -3.45 -7.52 -8.26
CA ILE A 47 -4.29 -8.49 -8.95
C ILE A 47 -5.76 -8.10 -8.73
N PRO A 48 -6.46 -7.56 -9.75
CA PRO A 48 -7.83 -7.07 -9.60
C PRO A 48 -8.80 -8.11 -9.05
N GLU A 49 -8.71 -9.35 -9.53
CA GLU A 49 -9.61 -10.44 -9.13
C GLU A 49 -9.47 -10.79 -7.63
N VAL A 50 -8.25 -10.71 -7.11
CA VAL A 50 -7.97 -10.88 -5.67
C VAL A 50 -8.56 -9.72 -4.89
N LYS A 51 -8.27 -8.49 -5.32
CA LYS A 51 -8.74 -7.28 -4.65
C LYS A 51 -10.27 -7.26 -4.55
N ASP A 52 -10.97 -7.54 -5.65
CA ASP A 52 -12.43 -7.49 -5.72
C ASP A 52 -13.07 -8.54 -4.81
N ARG A 53 -12.54 -9.76 -4.80
CA ARG A 53 -12.98 -10.81 -3.87
C ARG A 53 -12.83 -10.38 -2.41
N ILE A 54 -11.67 -9.84 -2.04
CA ILE A 54 -11.42 -9.39 -0.66
C ILE A 54 -12.41 -8.29 -0.26
N ILE A 55 -12.76 -7.38 -1.18
CA ILE A 55 -13.75 -6.34 -0.94
C ILE A 55 -15.14 -6.94 -0.72
N ILE A 56 -15.60 -7.83 -1.61
CA ILE A 56 -16.91 -8.49 -1.52
C ILE A 56 -17.04 -9.24 -0.18
N PHE A 57 -16.07 -10.10 0.15
CA PHE A 57 -16.09 -10.85 1.40
C PHE A 57 -16.08 -9.92 2.61
N ARG A 58 -15.30 -8.84 2.58
CA ARG A 58 -15.26 -7.85 3.66
C ARG A 58 -16.62 -7.17 3.86
N GLU A 59 -17.35 -6.84 2.79
CA GLU A 59 -18.69 -6.24 2.88
C GLU A 59 -19.71 -7.20 3.48
N VAL A 60 -19.63 -8.49 3.11
CA VAL A 60 -20.47 -9.55 3.65
C VAL A 60 -20.15 -9.80 5.13
N SER A 61 -18.87 -9.91 5.51
CA SER A 61 -18.47 -10.25 6.89
C SER A 61 -18.77 -9.16 7.92
N LEU A 62 -18.80 -7.88 7.51
CA LEU A 62 -18.85 -6.76 8.45
C LEU A 62 -20.16 -5.96 8.41
N GLY A 63 -21.04 -6.25 7.45
CA GLY A 63 -22.27 -5.49 7.22
C GLY A 63 -22.00 -4.03 6.79
N LYS A 64 -23.04 -3.37 6.25
CA LYS A 64 -22.97 -1.99 5.72
C LYS A 64 -22.45 -0.94 6.74
N SER A 65 -22.43 -1.23 8.03
CA SER A 65 -22.08 -0.27 9.09
C SER A 65 -20.57 -0.11 9.31
N TYR A 66 -19.76 -1.14 9.04
CA TYR A 66 -18.30 -1.05 9.24
C TYR A 66 -17.58 -0.25 8.14
N THR A 67 -18.09 -0.28 6.91
CA THR A 67 -17.53 0.50 5.79
C THR A 67 -17.66 2.01 6.02
N GLN A 68 -18.73 2.45 6.70
CA GLN A 68 -18.90 3.84 7.12
C GLN A 68 -17.97 4.23 8.27
N LYS A 69 -17.74 3.37 9.27
CA LYS A 69 -16.79 3.63 10.36
C LYS A 69 -15.34 3.70 9.88
N VAL A 70 -14.89 2.76 9.04
CA VAL A 70 -13.51 2.76 8.53
C VAL A 70 -13.23 3.94 7.60
N LYS A 71 -14.19 4.41 6.80
CA LYS A 71 -13.99 5.65 6.01
C LYS A 71 -13.78 6.89 6.91
N LYS A 72 -14.31 6.87 8.14
CA LYS A 72 -14.20 7.96 9.11
C LYS A 72 -12.95 7.84 10.01
N GLU A 73 -12.52 6.61 10.30
CA GLU A 73 -11.36 6.27 11.14
C GLU A 73 -10.06 6.00 10.35
N GLN A 74 -10.09 5.99 9.01
CA GLN A 74 -8.87 6.06 8.20
C GLN A 74 -8.26 7.47 8.35
N ASP A 75 -7.53 7.65 9.45
CA ASP A 75 -6.75 8.81 9.88
C ASP A 75 -6.34 9.75 8.74
N THR A 76 -7.21 10.71 8.45
CA THR A 76 -6.87 11.87 7.63
C THR A 76 -5.67 12.61 8.24
N SER A 77 -5.52 12.56 9.56
CA SER A 77 -4.42 13.15 10.35
C SER A 77 -3.04 12.54 10.04
N VAL A 78 -2.94 11.21 9.96
CA VAL A 78 -1.69 10.51 9.64
C VAL A 78 -1.32 10.73 8.17
N ILE A 79 -2.30 10.62 7.26
CA ILE A 79 -2.10 10.88 5.84
C ILE A 79 -1.66 12.33 5.61
N GLN A 80 -2.27 13.30 6.30
CA GLN A 80 -1.93 14.72 6.19
C GLN A 80 -0.54 15.02 6.77
N SER A 81 -0.19 14.41 7.90
CA SER A 81 1.15 14.54 8.49
C SER A 81 2.24 13.99 7.56
N LEU A 82 2.01 12.82 6.94
CA LEU A 82 2.93 12.24 5.98
C LEU A 82 3.06 13.10 4.72
N LYS A 83 1.95 13.63 4.19
CA LYS A 83 1.99 14.57 3.05
C LYS A 83 2.81 15.82 3.35
N ARG A 84 2.63 16.42 4.54
CA ARG A 84 3.44 17.57 4.98
C ARG A 84 4.92 17.23 5.04
N LYS A 85 5.28 16.07 5.61
CA LYS A 85 6.67 15.65 5.71
C LYS A 85 7.33 15.42 4.33
N ILE A 86 6.59 14.87 3.37
CA ILE A 86 7.05 14.74 1.98
C ILE A 86 7.32 16.11 1.37
N GLN A 87 6.40 17.07 1.51
CA GLN A 87 6.59 18.42 0.98
C GLN A 87 7.82 19.13 1.58
N THR A 88 8.04 19.00 2.89
CA THR A 88 9.23 19.54 3.56
C THR A 88 10.50 18.92 2.97
N LEU A 89 10.57 17.60 2.88
CA LEU A 89 11.74 16.89 2.34
C LEU A 89 11.99 17.24 0.87
N GLU A 90 10.95 17.40 0.05
CA GLU A 90 11.08 17.83 -1.35
C GLU A 90 11.63 19.25 -1.47
N THR A 91 11.23 20.13 -0.56
CA THR A 91 11.71 21.52 -0.52
C THR A 91 13.18 21.58 -0.11
N GLU A 92 13.53 20.91 0.97
CA GLU A 92 14.93 20.79 1.44
C GLU A 92 15.82 20.19 0.34
N ASN A 93 15.36 19.14 -0.34
CA ASN A 93 16.12 18.52 -1.43
C ASN A 93 16.37 19.49 -2.59
N LYS A 94 15.38 20.30 -2.96
CA LYS A 94 15.54 21.34 -3.98
C LYS A 94 16.54 22.41 -3.55
N GLU A 95 16.46 22.89 -2.31
CA GLU A 95 17.40 23.89 -1.78
C GLU A 95 18.83 23.35 -1.73
N LEU A 96 19.02 22.12 -1.26
CA LEU A 96 20.33 21.48 -1.23
C LEU A 96 20.91 21.34 -2.64
N LYS A 97 20.10 20.94 -3.63
CA LYS A 97 20.52 20.89 -5.04
C LYS A 97 20.92 22.26 -5.59
N LEU A 98 20.21 23.32 -5.23
CA LEU A 98 20.54 24.68 -5.63
C LEU A 98 21.85 25.16 -4.99
N LYS A 99 22.04 24.90 -3.69
CA LYS A 99 23.29 25.22 -2.98
C LYS A 99 24.48 24.51 -3.61
N ILE A 100 24.34 23.22 -3.93
CA ILE A 100 25.35 22.44 -4.63
C ILE A 100 25.68 23.07 -5.98
N LYS A 101 24.67 23.41 -6.79
CA LYS A 101 24.87 24.05 -8.11
C LYS A 101 25.61 25.39 -7.99
N HIS A 102 25.26 26.20 -7.00
CA HIS A 102 25.91 27.49 -6.76
C HIS A 102 27.38 27.33 -6.35
N ILE A 103 27.68 26.41 -5.42
CA ILE A 103 29.05 26.11 -5.00
C ILE A 103 29.88 25.63 -6.18
N TYR A 104 29.36 24.72 -7.01
CA TYR A 104 30.07 24.29 -8.22
C TYR A 104 30.32 25.46 -9.18
N GLY A 105 29.33 26.31 -9.43
CA GLY A 105 29.51 27.51 -10.26
C GLY A 105 30.61 28.44 -9.75
N GLN A 106 30.63 28.71 -8.44
CA GLN A 106 31.67 29.53 -7.81
C GLN A 106 33.06 28.90 -7.90
N VAL A 107 33.18 27.58 -7.77
CA VAL A 107 34.47 26.90 -7.91
C VAL A 107 34.99 27.04 -9.35
N PHE A 108 34.13 26.84 -10.36
CA PHE A 108 34.55 26.98 -11.76
C PHE A 108 34.88 28.44 -12.15
N GLU A 109 34.15 29.43 -11.64
CA GLU A 109 34.44 30.86 -11.89
C GLU A 109 35.71 31.37 -11.21
N ASN A 110 36.18 30.74 -10.13
CA ASN A 110 37.41 31.11 -9.43
C ASN A 110 38.65 30.33 -9.90
N THR A 111 38.53 29.49 -10.94
CA THR A 111 39.64 28.67 -11.46
C THR A 111 40.09 29.09 -12.87
N ASP A 112 39.54 30.18 -13.42
CA ASP A 112 39.99 30.88 -14.65
C ASP A 112 40.60 32.26 -14.32
#